data_AF-A0A227IZR4-F1
#
_entry.id   AF-A0A227IZR4-F1
#
_cell.length_a   1.000
_cell.length_b   1.000
_cell.length_c   1.000
_cell.angle_alpha   90.00
_cell.angle_beta   90.00
_cell.angle_gamma   90.00
#
_symmetry.space_group_name_H-M   'P 1'
#
loop_
_entity.id
_entity.type
_entity.pdbx_description
1 polymer ?
#
loop_
_entity_poly.entity_id
_entity_poly.type
_entity_poly.pdbx_seq_one_letter_code
_entity_poly.pdbx_strand_id
1 'polypeptide(L)'
;HTLASLAEQQAQYTALEVSSHGLIQGRVKSLSFAAGVFTNLSRDHLDYHGTMEEYANAKLTLFTQHQCAQAIINVDDEVGAAWAKQLTNA
;
A
#
# COMPACT_ATOMS: atom_id res chain seq x y z
N HIS A 1 -17.13 6.79 -5.93
CA HIS A 1 -17.69 7.18 -7.25
C HIS A 1 -16.67 7.07 -8.38
N THR A 2 -15.41 7.50 -8.22
CA THR A 2 -14.40 7.44 -9.30
C THR A 2 -14.19 6.04 -9.89
N LEU A 3 -13.94 5.02 -9.07
CA LEU A 3 -13.75 3.65 -9.56
C LEU A 3 -14.99 3.10 -10.29
N ALA A 4 -16.19 3.43 -9.81
CA ALA A 4 -17.43 3.05 -10.48
C ALA A 4 -17.56 3.73 -11.85
N SER A 5 -17.24 5.02 -11.94
CA SER A 5 -17.26 5.75 -13.22
C SER A 5 -16.21 5.21 -14.21
N LEU A 6 -15.02 4.82 -13.74
CA LEU A 6 -14.02 4.18 -14.59
C LEU A 6 -14.50 2.82 -15.11
N ALA A 7 -15.20 2.04 -14.27
CA ALA A 7 -15.82 0.79 -14.70
C ALA A 7 -16.93 1.01 -15.73
N GLU A 8 -17.78 2.03 -15.56
CA GLU A 8 -18.78 2.44 -16.55
C GLU A 8 -18.15 2.87 -17.89
N GLN A 9 -16.95 3.46 -17.85
CA GLN A 9 -16.15 3.80 -19.03
C GLN A 9 -15.34 2.60 -19.58
N GLN A 10 -15.58 1.38 -19.07
CA GLN A 10 -14.92 0.15 -19.51
C GLN A 10 -13.39 0.14 -19.34
N ALA A 11 -12.86 0.93 -18.40
CA ALA A 11 -11.44 0.90 -18.07
C ALA A 11 -11.05 -0.50 -17.56
N GLN A 12 -10.04 -1.11 -18.19
CA GLN A 12 -9.56 -2.45 -17.82
C GLN A 12 -8.58 -2.42 -16.64
N TYR A 13 -7.88 -1.30 -16.44
CA TYR A 13 -6.86 -1.13 -15.42
C TYR A 13 -6.98 0.23 -14.75
N THR A 14 -6.59 0.30 -13.48
CA THR A 14 -6.49 1.56 -12.73
C THR A 14 -5.34 1.44 -11.74
N ALA A 15 -4.47 2.44 -11.71
CA ALA A 15 -3.49 2.61 -10.66
C ALA A 15 -4.06 3.57 -9.61
N LEU A 16 -3.91 3.24 -8.32
CA LEU A 16 -4.34 4.09 -7.22
C LEU A 16 -3.17 4.38 -6.30
N GLU A 17 -3.01 5.65 -5.94
CA GLU A 17 -2.15 6.02 -4.82
C GLU A 17 -2.87 5.72 -3.49
N VAL A 18 -2.22 4.94 -2.63
CA VAL A 18 -2.76 4.54 -1.33
C VAL A 18 -1.86 5.11 -0.23
N SER A 19 -2.36 6.12 0.47
CA SER A 19 -1.62 6.76 1.57
C SER A 19 -1.67 5.91 2.85
N SER A 20 -0.69 6.09 3.74
CA SER A 20 -0.67 5.43 5.06
C SER A 20 -1.91 5.79 5.89
N HIS A 21 -2.33 7.06 5.84
CA HIS A 21 -3.57 7.52 6.45
C HIS A 21 -4.79 6.79 5.88
N GLY A 22 -4.83 6.57 4.57
CA GLY A 22 -5.93 5.86 3.91
C GLY A 22 -6.04 4.41 4.36
N LEU A 23 -4.91 3.75 4.59
CA LEU A 23 -4.84 2.39 5.14
C LEU A 23 -5.36 2.34 6.57
N ILE A 24 -4.83 3.20 7.46
CA ILE A 24 -5.25 3.26 8.87
C ILE A 24 -6.74 3.61 9.02
N GLN A 25 -7.25 4.51 8.17
CA GLN A 25 -8.66 4.92 8.19
C GLN A 25 -9.58 3.95 7.42
N GLY A 26 -9.05 2.87 6.86
CA GLY A 26 -9.84 1.85 6.15
C GLY A 26 -10.47 2.33 4.84
N ARG A 27 -9.96 3.39 4.21
CA ARG A 27 -10.53 4.01 2.99
C ARG A 27 -10.55 3.04 1.80
N VAL A 28 -9.67 2.05 1.81
CA VAL A 28 -9.49 1.05 0.74
C VAL A 28 -9.74 -0.38 1.20
N LYS A 29 -10.33 -0.57 2.39
CA LYS A 29 -10.45 -1.88 3.04
C LYS A 29 -11.19 -2.93 2.20
N SER A 30 -12.16 -2.50 1.39
CA SER A 30 -12.99 -3.38 0.56
C SER A 30 -12.45 -3.56 -0.87
N LEU A 31 -11.29 -3.00 -1.21
CA LEU A 31 -10.69 -3.15 -2.54
C LEU A 31 -9.80 -4.40 -2.59
N SER A 32 -9.86 -5.09 -3.72
CA SER A 32 -8.92 -6.15 -4.09
C SER A 32 -7.89 -5.58 -5.07
N PHE A 33 -6.62 -5.73 -4.75
CA PHE A 33 -5.50 -5.25 -5.55
C PHE A 33 -4.85 -6.42 -6.30
N ALA A 34 -4.77 -6.30 -7.62
CA ALA A 34 -4.02 -7.25 -8.45
C ALA A 34 -2.51 -7.18 -8.16
N ALA A 35 -1.99 -5.98 -7.88
CA ALA A 35 -0.64 -5.76 -7.39
C ALA A 35 -0.60 -4.53 -6.48
N GLY A 36 0.28 -4.56 -5.49
CA GLY A 36 0.64 -3.42 -4.65
C GLY A 36 2.12 -3.09 -4.84
N VAL A 37 2.46 -1.80 -4.90
CA VAL A 37 3.84 -1.35 -5.09
C VAL A 37 4.28 -0.54 -3.88
N PHE A 38 5.41 -0.92 -3.28
CA PHE A 38 6.12 -0.11 -2.30
C PHE A 38 7.36 0.50 -2.95
N THR A 39 7.42 1.84 -2.96
CA THR A 39 8.50 2.58 -3.63
C THR A 39 9.65 2.92 -2.68
N ASN A 40 9.38 3.51 -1.52
CA ASN A 40 10.36 3.82 -0.47
C ASN A 40 9.65 4.36 0.79
N LEU A 41 10.40 4.51 1.88
CA LEU A 41 9.94 5.18 3.08
C LEU A 41 11.01 6.15 3.61
N SER A 42 10.72 7.45 3.56
CA SER A 42 11.49 8.50 4.22
C SER A 42 10.67 9.19 5.30
N ARG A 43 11.32 10.00 6.15
CA ARG A 43 10.67 10.74 7.24
C ARG A 43 9.58 11.69 6.72
N ASP A 44 8.34 11.37 7.05
CA ASP A 44 7.14 12.18 6.78
C ASP A 44 6.02 11.77 7.77
N HIS A 45 4.97 12.58 7.90
CA HIS A 45 3.73 12.26 8.63
C HIS A 45 3.90 11.78 10.09
N LEU A 46 5.00 12.13 10.75
CA LEU A 46 5.27 11.71 12.14
C LEU A 46 4.39 12.43 13.18
N ASP A 47 3.82 13.56 12.81
CA ASP A 47 2.75 14.23 13.57
C ASP A 47 1.50 13.36 13.68
N TYR A 48 1.25 12.48 12.70
CA TYR A 48 0.14 11.53 12.72
C TYR A 48 0.54 10.15 13.25
N HIS A 49 1.64 9.57 12.74
CA HIS A 49 2.06 8.20 13.08
C HIS A 49 2.91 8.10 14.37
N GLY A 50 3.46 9.21 14.85
CA GLY A 50 4.33 9.28 16.02
C GLY A 50 5.76 8.78 15.75
N THR A 51 5.93 7.59 15.16
CA THR A 51 7.24 6.99 14.87
C THR A 51 7.36 6.53 13.42
N MET A 52 8.61 6.37 12.95
CA MET A 52 8.88 5.80 11.62
C MET A 52 8.40 4.33 11.53
N GLU A 53 8.46 3.60 12.64
CA GLU A 53 8.01 2.22 12.72
C GLU A 53 6.48 2.12 12.53
N GLU A 54 5.70 2.96 13.21
CA GLU A 54 4.25 3.00 13.02
C GLU A 54 3.88 3.45 11.61
N TYR A 55 4.62 4.39 11.04
CA TYR A 55 4.42 4.80 9.65
C TYR A 55 4.70 3.66 8.65
N ALA A 56 5.76 2.89 8.89
CA ALA A 56 6.08 1.70 8.12
C ALA A 56 4.97 0.63 8.27
N ASN A 57 4.59 0.31 9.50
CA ASN A 57 3.56 -0.67 9.82
C ASN A 57 2.23 -0.31 9.16
N ALA A 58 1.85 0.97 9.17
CA ALA A 58 0.67 1.47 8.48
C ALA A 58 0.67 1.12 6.98
N LYS A 59 1.80 1.33 6.28
CA LYS A 59 1.93 0.98 4.85
C LYS A 59 2.00 -0.53 4.62
N LEU A 60 2.66 -1.29 5.49
CA LEU A 60 2.76 -2.75 5.40
C LEU A 60 1.38 -3.44 5.36
N THR A 61 0.36 -2.82 6.00
CA THR A 61 -1.00 -3.36 6.00
C THR A 61 -1.61 -3.53 4.60
N LEU A 62 -1.13 -2.80 3.58
CA LEU A 62 -1.53 -3.03 2.19
C LEU A 62 -1.21 -4.47 1.73
N PHE A 63 -0.12 -5.05 2.22
CA PHE A 63 0.36 -6.36 1.82
C PHE A 63 -0.06 -7.48 2.78
N THR A 64 -0.32 -7.15 4.06
CA THR A 64 -0.59 -8.15 5.10
C THR A 64 -2.05 -8.25 5.52
N GLN A 65 -2.82 -7.18 5.38
CA GLN A 65 -4.22 -7.11 5.86
C GLN A 65 -5.24 -6.86 4.74
N HIS A 66 -4.79 -6.37 3.58
CA HIS A 66 -5.64 -6.17 2.40
C HIS A 66 -5.44 -7.32 1.41
N GLN A 67 -6.42 -7.48 0.52
CA GLN A 67 -6.33 -8.45 -0.57
C GLN A 67 -5.37 -7.91 -1.64
N CYS A 68 -4.09 -8.20 -1.50
CA CYS A 68 -3.04 -7.83 -2.45
C CYS A 68 -2.41 -9.10 -3.04
N ALA A 69 -2.69 -9.37 -4.31
CA ALA A 69 -2.28 -10.64 -4.92
C ALA A 69 -0.76 -10.71 -5.19
N GLN A 70 -0.13 -9.60 -5.55
CA GLN A 70 1.32 -9.52 -5.82
C GLN A 70 1.90 -8.30 -5.11
N ALA A 71 2.99 -8.48 -4.38
CA ALA A 71 3.75 -7.39 -3.78
C ALA A 71 4.96 -7.06 -4.65
N ILE A 72 5.13 -5.79 -5.02
CA ILE A 72 6.29 -5.30 -5.77
C ILE A 72 7.01 -4.33 -4.85
N ILE A 73 8.18 -4.72 -4.36
CA ILE A 73 8.88 -4.00 -3.30
C ILE A 73 10.21 -3.49 -3.82
N ASN A 74 10.47 -2.19 -3.65
CA ASN A 74 11.80 -1.63 -3.88
C ASN A 74 12.76 -2.10 -2.78
N VAL A 75 13.75 -2.93 -3.13
CA VAL A 75 14.76 -3.47 -2.20
C VAL A 75 15.96 -2.55 -1.99
N ASP A 76 16.05 -1.43 -2.72
CA ASP A 76 17.07 -0.40 -2.47
C ASP A 76 16.74 0.43 -1.22
N ASP A 77 15.49 0.36 -0.74
CA ASP A 77 15.03 0.96 0.51
C ASP A 77 15.19 -0.03 1.68
N GLU A 78 15.70 0.42 2.83
CA GLU A 78 15.96 -0.45 3.98
C GLU A 78 14.70 -1.16 4.50
N VAL A 79 13.56 -0.44 4.53
CA VAL A 79 12.27 -1.01 4.96
C VAL A 79 11.77 -2.00 3.90
N GLY A 80 11.90 -1.64 2.62
CA GLY A 80 11.56 -2.53 1.51
C GLY A 80 12.38 -3.83 1.51
N ALA A 81 13.70 -3.73 1.72
CA ALA A 81 14.59 -4.89 1.82
C ALA A 81 14.23 -5.81 2.99
N ALA A 82 13.75 -5.25 4.11
CA ALA A 82 13.25 -6.04 5.23
C ALA A 82 11.93 -6.74 4.90
N TRP A 83 10.96 -6.03 4.30
CA TRP A 83 9.65 -6.59 3.94
C TRP A 83 9.72 -7.67 2.88
N ALA A 84 10.61 -7.53 1.89
CA ALA A 84 10.81 -8.54 0.84
C ALA A 84 11.22 -9.92 1.41
N LYS A 85 11.80 -9.97 2.61
CA LYS A 85 12.14 -11.23 3.31
C LYS A 85 10.96 -11.81 4.10
N GLN A 86 9.97 -10.99 4.43
CA GLN A 86 8.82 -11.34 5.26
C GLN A 86 7.59 -11.73 4.43
N LEU A 87 7.37 -11.03 3.31
CA LEU A 87 6.20 -11.24 2.45
C LEU A 87 6.40 -12.48 1.58
N THR A 88 5.42 -13.38 1.58
CA THR A 88 5.46 -14.63 0.79
C THR A 88 4.99 -14.45 -0.65
N ASN A 89 4.44 -13.28 -0.96
CA ASN A 89 3.93 -12.87 -2.27
C ASN A 89 4.72 -11.71 -2.88
N ALA A 90 5.92 -11.43 -2.34
CA ALA A 90 6.87 -10.44 -2.85
C ALA A 90 7.88 -11.07 -3.82
#